data_AF-A0A0D1LCT4-F1
#
_entry.id   AF-A0A0D1LCT4-F1
#
_cell.length_a   1.000
_cell.length_b   1.000
_cell.length_c   1.000
_cell.angle_alpha   90.00
_cell.angle_beta   90.00
_cell.angle_gamma   90.00
#
_symmetry.space_group_name_H-M   'P 1'
#
loop_
_entity.id
_entity.type
_entity.pdbx_description
1 polymer ?
#
loop_
_entity_poly.entity_id
_entity_poly.type
_entity_poly.pdbx_seq_one_letter_code
_entity_poly.pdbx_strand_id
1 'polypeptide(L)'
;MLPLAMATDGCHDGSTDWVCKLSARGQNFLIAIPWICLIAGLVAAVVTAALAARRRWTPLIGIPAGAAVAWALVPIGKAIALHM
;
A
#
# COMPACT_ATOMS: atom_id res chain seq x y z
N MET A 1 7.69 20.65 6.34
CA MET A 1 6.55 19.70 6.35
C MET A 1 6.19 19.49 7.81
N LEU A 2 5.02 19.91 8.28
CA LEU A 2 4.61 19.57 9.64
C LEU A 2 4.29 18.06 9.68
N PRO A 3 4.75 17.31 10.69
CA PRO A 3 4.36 15.92 10.88
C PRO A 3 2.83 15.82 10.98
N LEU A 4 2.25 14.76 10.42
CA LEU A 4 0.81 14.52 10.52
C LEU A 4 0.45 14.26 11.99
N ALA A 5 -0.01 15.29 12.70
CA ALA A 5 -0.41 15.20 14.11
C ALA A 5 -1.44 14.08 14.36
N MET A 6 -2.36 13.88 13.40
CA MET A 6 -3.34 12.78 13.37
C MET A 6 -2.71 11.37 13.48
N ALA A 7 -1.49 11.16 12.95
CA ALA A 7 -0.84 9.86 12.97
C ALA A 7 -0.13 9.59 14.31
N THR A 8 0.16 10.63 15.09
CA THR A 8 0.85 10.53 16.39
C THR A 8 -0.08 10.54 17.59
N ASP A 9 -1.38 10.84 17.41
CA ASP A 9 -2.35 10.83 18.52
C ASP A 9 -2.47 9.44 19.17
N GLY A 10 -2.33 8.37 18.37
CA GLY A 10 -2.31 6.98 18.86
C GLY A 10 -1.02 6.57 19.58
N CYS A 11 0.01 7.42 19.63
CA CYS A 11 1.25 7.16 20.37
C CYS A 11 1.04 7.21 21.89
N HIS A 12 -0.08 7.74 22.37
CA HIS A 12 -0.41 7.73 23.79
C HIS A 12 -1.01 6.39 24.26
N ASP A 13 -1.73 5.67 23.39
CA ASP A 13 -2.43 4.42 23.71
C ASP A 13 -1.68 3.14 23.28
N GLY A 14 -0.44 3.26 22.76
CA GLY A 14 0.44 2.13 22.38
C GLY A 14 -0.03 1.28 21.19
N SER A 15 -1.22 1.53 20.65
CA SER A 15 -1.79 0.77 19.52
C SER A 15 -1.06 1.00 18.18
N THR A 16 -0.25 2.06 18.08
CA THR A 16 0.42 2.49 16.85
C THR A 16 1.91 2.81 17.05
N ASP A 17 2.58 2.10 17.98
CA ASP A 17 4.00 2.29 18.33
C ASP A 17 4.99 2.38 17.15
N TRP A 18 4.71 1.68 16.06
CA TRP A 18 5.57 1.74 14.87
C TRP A 18 5.50 3.10 14.17
N VAL A 19 4.34 3.79 14.19
CA VAL A 19 4.15 5.14 13.62
C VAL A 19 4.96 6.18 14.38
N CYS A 20 5.15 5.96 15.68
CA CYS A 20 5.95 6.81 16.57
C CYS A 20 7.46 6.70 16.30
N LYS A 21 7.89 5.63 15.60
CA LYS A 21 9.30 5.42 15.19
C LYS A 21 9.63 6.03 13.82
N LEU A 22 8.65 6.56 13.09
CA LEU A 22 8.88 7.14 11.77
C LEU A 22 9.44 8.56 11.85
N SER A 23 10.30 8.91 10.90
CA SER A 23 10.70 10.30 10.66
C SER A 23 9.49 11.13 10.19
N ALA A 24 9.59 12.47 10.26
CA ALA A 24 8.56 13.36 9.72
C ALA A 24 8.29 13.11 8.21
N ARG A 25 9.31 12.63 7.48
CA ARG A 25 9.21 12.29 6.06
C ARG A 25 8.49 10.96 5.86
N GLY A 26 8.83 9.95 6.67
CA GLY A 26 8.13 8.68 6.73
C GLY A 26 6.65 8.85 7.08
N GLN A 27 6.32 9.71 8.03
CA GLN A 27 4.92 10.00 8.40
C GLN A 27 4.12 10.58 7.22
N ASN A 28 4.73 11.50 6.47
CA ASN A 28 4.09 12.04 5.27
C ASN A 28 3.93 10.99 4.15
N PHE A 29 4.81 9.99 4.10
CA PHE A 29 4.73 8.89 3.15
C PHE A 29 3.54 7.95 3.43
N LEU A 30 2.98 7.90 4.65
CA LEU A 30 1.79 7.08 4.93
C LEU A 30 0.61 7.42 4.02
N ILE A 31 0.44 8.70 3.65
CA ILE A 31 -0.63 9.13 2.73
C ILE A 31 -0.45 8.49 1.35
N ALA A 32 0.80 8.25 0.91
CA ALA A 32 1.08 7.68 -0.39
C ALA A 32 0.79 6.17 -0.46
N ILE A 33 0.85 5.45 0.66
CA ILE A 33 0.71 3.98 0.68
C ILE A 33 -0.62 3.51 0.06
N PRO A 34 -1.81 4.03 0.46
CA PRO A 34 -3.08 3.65 -0.17
C PRO A 34 -3.09 3.89 -1.68
N TRP A 35 -2.57 5.02 -2.14
CA TRP A 35 -2.53 5.37 -3.56
C TRP A 35 -1.61 4.44 -4.36
N ILE A 36 -0.43 4.12 -3.81
CA ILE A 36 0.50 3.17 -4.44
C ILE A 36 -0.14 1.78 -4.53
N CYS A 37 -0.77 1.31 -3.46
CA CYS A 37 -1.46 0.01 -3.46
C CYS A 37 -2.60 -0.03 -4.48
N LEU A 38 -3.40 1.04 -4.59
CA LEU A 38 -4.49 1.14 -5.57
C LEU A 38 -3.97 1.13 -7.01
N ILE A 39 -2.98 1.96 -7.32
CA ILE A 39 -2.42 2.06 -8.67
C ILE A 39 -1.78 0.73 -9.07
N ALA A 40 -0.94 0.16 -8.21
CA ALA A 40 -0.27 -1.10 -8.51
C ALA A 40 -1.24 -2.28 -8.60
N GLY A 41 -2.24 -2.34 -7.71
CA GLY A 41 -3.30 -3.35 -7.77
C GLY A 41 -4.11 -3.24 -9.06
N LEU A 42 -4.47 -2.02 -9.49
CA LEU A 42 -5.16 -1.78 -10.76
C LEU A 42 -4.32 -2.22 -11.95
N VAL A 43 -3.05 -1.80 -12.02
CA VAL A 43 -2.13 -2.19 -13.10
C VAL A 43 -1.99 -3.71 -13.15
N ALA A 44 -1.78 -4.37 -12.00
CA ALA A 44 -1.69 -5.81 -11.93
C ALA A 44 -2.98 -6.49 -12.40
N ALA A 45 -4.15 -6.00 -11.98
CA ALA A 45 -5.45 -6.54 -12.41
C ALA A 45 -5.64 -6.42 -13.93
N VAL A 46 -5.31 -5.27 -14.52
CA VAL A 46 -5.43 -5.04 -15.97
C VAL A 46 -4.47 -5.95 -16.75
N VAL A 47 -3.21 -6.02 -16.33
CA VAL A 47 -2.17 -6.82 -17.01
C VAL A 47 -2.52 -8.31 -16.95
N THR A 48 -2.93 -8.80 -15.78
CA THR A 48 -3.29 -10.22 -15.61
C THR A 48 -4.60 -10.57 -16.30
N ALA A 49 -5.60 -9.69 -16.32
CA ALA A 49 -6.83 -9.86 -17.10
C ALA A 49 -6.52 -9.93 -18.61
N ALA A 50 -5.66 -9.03 -19.11
CA ALA A 50 -5.23 -9.03 -20.51
C ALA A 50 -4.48 -10.32 -20.87
N LEU A 51 -3.60 -10.81 -19.99
CA LEU A 51 -2.87 -12.07 -20.19
C LEU A 51 -3.81 -13.28 -20.17
N ALA A 52 -4.78 -13.30 -19.25
CA ALA A 52 -5.79 -14.35 -19.15
C ALA A 52 -6.67 -14.40 -20.41
N ALA A 53 -7.14 -13.24 -20.89
CA ALA A 53 -7.92 -13.14 -22.13
C ALA A 53 -7.13 -13.65 -23.34
N ARG A 54 -5.84 -13.29 -23.45
CA ARG A 54 -4.94 -13.80 -24.52
C ARG A 54 -4.78 -15.33 -24.48
N ARG A 55 -4.82 -15.93 -23.30
CA ARG A 55 -4.75 -17.38 -23.10
C ARG A 55 -6.11 -18.09 -23.18
N ARG A 56 -7.19 -17.37 -23.54
CA ARG A 56 -8.59 -17.86 -23.54
C ARG A 56 -9.06 -18.36 -22.16
N TRP A 57 -8.47 -17.82 -21.10
CA TRP A 57 -8.92 -18.04 -19.72
C TRP A 57 -9.90 -16.96 -19.30
N THR A 58 -10.56 -17.14 -18.14
CA THR A 58 -11.45 -16.12 -17.61
C THR A 58 -10.68 -14.85 -17.21
N PRO A 59 -11.03 -13.66 -17.74
CA PRO A 59 -10.38 -12.40 -17.37
C PRO A 59 -10.61 -12.01 -15.91
N LEU A 60 -11.58 -12.65 -15.24
CA LEU A 60 -11.88 -12.43 -13.83
C LEU A 60 -10.70 -12.76 -12.89
N ILE A 61 -9.71 -13.53 -13.34
CA ILE A 61 -8.46 -13.80 -12.59
C ILE A 61 -7.69 -12.50 -12.29
N GLY A 62 -7.93 -11.42 -13.05
CA GLY A 62 -7.30 -10.13 -12.77
C GLY A 62 -7.70 -9.52 -11.43
N ILE A 63 -8.93 -9.77 -10.97
CA ILE A 63 -9.44 -9.24 -9.70
C ILE A 63 -8.63 -9.78 -8.50
N PRO A 64 -8.53 -11.12 -8.28
CA PRO A 64 -7.74 -11.65 -7.18
C PRO A 64 -6.25 -11.34 -7.33
N ALA A 65 -5.71 -11.26 -8.56
CA ALA A 65 -4.32 -10.88 -8.78
C ALA A 65 -4.03 -9.43 -8.34
N GLY A 66 -4.88 -8.48 -8.72
CA GLY A 66 -4.77 -7.09 -8.28
C GLY A 66 -4.89 -6.93 -6.77
N ALA A 67 -5.83 -7.67 -6.16
CA ALA A 67 -5.98 -7.70 -4.71
C ALA A 67 -4.71 -8.23 -4.02
N ALA A 68 -4.15 -9.34 -4.50
CA ALA A 68 -2.92 -9.92 -3.96
C ALA A 68 -1.73 -8.94 -4.02
N VAL A 69 -1.59 -8.20 -5.13
CA VAL A 69 -0.55 -7.17 -5.28
C VAL A 69 -0.76 -6.01 -4.32
N ALA A 70 -1.99 -5.51 -4.18
CA ALA A 70 -2.29 -4.44 -3.23
C ALA A 70 -1.98 -4.85 -1.78
N TRP A 71 -2.31 -6.09 -1.40
CA TRP A 71 -1.99 -6.65 -0.07
C TRP A 71 -0.49 -6.79 0.15
N ALA A 72 0.26 -7.28 -0.85
CA ALA A 72 1.71 -7.43 -0.75
C ALA A 72 2.45 -6.09 -0.63
N LEU A 73 1.88 -5.00 -1.17
CA LEU A 73 2.49 -3.68 -1.10
C LEU A 73 2.32 -2.98 0.24
N VAL A 74 1.36 -3.38 1.07
CA VAL A 74 1.17 -2.81 2.43
C VAL A 74 2.43 -2.98 3.30
N PRO A 75 2.98 -4.20 3.51
CA PRO A 75 4.20 -4.36 4.30
C PRO A 75 5.42 -3.69 3.65
N ILE A 76 5.50 -3.66 2.32
CA ILE A 76 6.59 -2.98 1.58
C ILE A 76 6.55 -1.47 1.83
N GLY A 77 5.36 -0.85 1.70
CA GLY A 77 5.16 0.57 1.97
C GLY A 77 5.50 0.93 3.42
N LYS A 78 5.14 0.07 4.38
CA LYS A 78 5.53 0.24 5.79
C LYS A 78 7.05 0.20 5.98
N ALA A 79 7.74 -0.76 5.37
CA ALA A 79 9.20 -0.86 5.45
C ALA A 79 9.87 0.39 4.86
N ILE A 80 9.40 0.85 3.69
CA ILE A 80 9.91 2.08 3.07
C ILE A 80 9.71 3.28 4.00
N ALA A 81 8.52 3.43 4.60
CA ALA A 81 8.21 4.54 5.49
C ALA A 81 9.14 4.59 6.73
N LEU A 82 9.59 3.44 7.23
CA LEU A 82 10.53 3.32 8.34
C LEU A 82 11.98 3.69 7.96
N HIS A 83 12.33 3.64 6.68
CA HIS A 83 13.67 3.93 6.17
C HIS A 83 13.80 5.31 5.51
N MET A 84 12.73 6.11 5.48
CA MET A 84 12.73 7.51 5.02
C MET A 84 13.06 8.49 6.15
#